data_AF-A0A182UNZ8-F1
#
_entry.id   AF-A0A182UNZ8-F1
#
_cell.length_a   1.000
_cell.length_b   1.000
_cell.length_c   1.000
_cell.angle_alpha   90.00
_cell.angle_beta   90.00
_cell.angle_gamma   90.00
#
_symmetry.space_group_name_H-M   'P 1'
#
loop_
_entity.id
_entity.type
_entity.pdbx_description
1 polymer ?
#
loop_
_entity_poly.entity_id
_entity_poly.type
_entity_poly.pdbx_seq_one_letter_code
_entity_poly.pdbx_strand_id
1 'polypeptide(L)'
;SQPGVQQSDRFAACDGEKARQTRRYQLTVIDILADYIRFRCESVTGLHPPVQPATLLRECNRIVGSMFVIFDGSMELMALTLLRLPPDRQHTLLLYPVFENVLTQAGTAPADYDTIPGYVRMLLCYKRWKSLVHGRDEKAAIDAHAIRLLPGRCPTVRHTSDLCFLRLLPPVPPGQRGAETRYLLVNDLFNLEHCIAQFRHHHRRTSVGGHTGSRDESTAKQQRDNGSNRQRHLVSVLACVR
;
A
#
# COMPACT_ATOMS: atom_id res chain seq x y z
N SER A 1 4.58 34.52 -36.10
CA SER A 1 3.86 34.29 -34.83
C SER A 1 3.27 32.89 -34.85
N GLN A 2 3.83 31.94 -34.07
CA GLN A 2 3.32 30.57 -33.98
C GLN A 2 2.40 30.44 -32.74
N PRO A 3 1.07 30.27 -32.89
CA PRO A 3 0.15 30.16 -31.77
C PRO A 3 -0.01 28.72 -31.22
N GLY A 4 0.71 27.73 -31.78
CA GLY A 4 0.49 26.31 -31.46
C GLY A 4 1.08 25.79 -30.15
N VAL A 5 2.10 26.45 -29.58
CA VAL A 5 2.83 25.92 -28.42
C VAL A 5 2.11 26.21 -27.10
N GLN A 6 1.53 27.41 -26.93
CA GLN A 6 0.86 27.80 -25.68
C GLN A 6 -0.46 27.05 -25.42
N GLN A 7 -1.13 26.56 -26.46
CA GLN A 7 -2.40 25.87 -26.31
C GLN A 7 -2.20 24.43 -25.84
N SER A 8 -1.18 23.73 -26.36
CA SER A 8 -0.84 22.36 -25.96
C SER A 8 -0.40 22.27 -24.49
N ASP A 9 0.39 23.24 -24.01
CA ASP A 9 0.84 23.29 -22.61
C ASP A 9 -0.32 23.53 -21.62
N ARG A 10 -1.34 24.31 -22.00
CA ARG A 10 -2.52 24.57 -21.15
C ARG A 10 -3.44 23.36 -21.00
N PHE A 11 -3.62 22.57 -22.07
CA PHE A 11 -4.40 21.34 -22.01
C PHE A 11 -3.71 20.27 -21.15
N ALA A 12 -2.39 20.10 -21.32
CA ALA A 12 -1.60 19.16 -20.51
C ALA A 12 -1.57 19.54 -19.01
N ALA A 13 -1.51 20.84 -18.69
CA ALA A 13 -1.58 21.32 -17.31
C ALA A 13 -2.94 21.04 -16.66
N CYS A 14 -4.04 21.28 -17.39
CA CYS A 14 -5.41 21.03 -16.92
C CYS A 14 -5.67 19.54 -16.65
N ASP A 15 -5.20 18.65 -17.52
CA ASP A 15 -5.33 17.19 -17.32
C ASP A 15 -4.47 16.68 -16.16
N GLY A 16 -3.28 17.26 -15.97
CA GLY A 16 -2.43 16.97 -14.82
C GLY A 16 -3.07 17.38 -13.48
N GLU A 17 -3.77 18.52 -13.43
CA GLU A 17 -4.49 18.97 -12.24
C GLU A 17 -5.70 18.08 -11.92
N LYS A 18 -6.49 17.70 -12.92
CA LYS A 18 -7.61 16.75 -12.75
C LYS A 18 -7.12 15.40 -12.25
N ALA A 19 -6.06 14.85 -12.83
CA ALA A 19 -5.48 13.58 -12.39
C ALA A 19 -4.99 13.64 -10.93
N ARG A 20 -4.33 14.74 -10.54
CA ARG A 20 -3.91 14.98 -9.15
C ARG A 20 -5.10 15.06 -8.20
N GLN A 21 -6.19 15.72 -8.60
CA GLN A 21 -7.39 15.87 -7.78
C GLN A 21 -8.12 14.53 -7.60
N THR A 22 -8.36 13.78 -8.69
CA THR A 22 -8.95 12.44 -8.64
C THR A 22 -8.15 11.52 -7.72
N ARG A 23 -6.83 11.62 -7.75
CA ARG A 23 -5.98 10.80 -6.90
C ARG A 23 -6.01 11.18 -5.43
N ARG A 24 -6.02 12.48 -5.11
CA ARG A 24 -6.22 12.92 -3.70
C ARG A 24 -7.55 12.41 -3.17
N TYR A 25 -8.60 12.49 -4.00
CA TYR A 25 -9.90 11.93 -3.68
C TYR A 25 -9.81 10.41 -3.39
N GLN A 26 -9.18 9.63 -4.26
CA GLN A 26 -8.98 8.18 -4.04
C GLN A 26 -8.24 7.89 -2.72
N LEU A 27 -7.17 8.61 -2.41
CA LEU A 27 -6.43 8.42 -1.16
C LEU A 27 -7.28 8.72 0.07
N THR A 28 -8.11 9.77 0.02
CA THR A 28 -9.08 10.11 1.06
C THR A 28 -10.14 9.02 1.20
N VAL A 29 -10.71 8.53 0.10
CA VAL A 29 -11.71 7.45 0.10
C VAL A 29 -11.14 6.17 0.73
N ILE A 30 -9.88 5.81 0.42
CA ILE A 30 -9.20 4.67 1.05
C ILE A 30 -9.08 4.89 2.57
N ASP A 31 -8.71 6.09 3.04
CA ASP A 31 -8.60 6.38 4.48
C ASP A 31 -9.97 6.27 5.16
N ILE A 32 -11.03 6.84 4.57
CA ILE A 32 -12.41 6.76 5.07
C ILE A 32 -12.89 5.30 5.14
N LEU A 33 -12.64 4.50 4.10
CA LEU A 33 -13.05 3.10 4.09
C LEU A 33 -12.29 2.27 5.11
N ALA A 34 -11.00 2.52 5.32
CA ALA A 34 -10.24 1.85 6.36
C ALA A 34 -10.79 2.16 7.76
N ASP A 35 -11.17 3.42 8.01
CA ASP A 35 -11.80 3.83 9.27
C ASP A 35 -13.19 3.21 9.44
N TYR A 36 -14.00 3.18 8.38
CA TYR A 36 -15.30 2.51 8.37
C TYR A 36 -15.17 1.02 8.70
N ILE A 37 -14.24 0.30 8.05
CA ILE A 37 -14.03 -1.13 8.32
C ILE A 37 -13.62 -1.33 9.78
N ARG A 38 -12.71 -0.51 10.30
CA ARG A 38 -12.30 -0.56 11.72
C ARG A 38 -13.50 -0.39 12.64
N PHE A 39 -14.32 0.62 12.41
CA PHE A 39 -15.54 0.86 13.18
C PHE A 39 -16.51 -0.34 13.14
N ARG A 40 -16.65 -1.01 11.99
CA ARG A 40 -17.47 -2.23 11.88
C ARG A 40 -16.87 -3.40 12.64
N CYS A 41 -15.55 -3.56 12.60
CA CYS A 41 -14.87 -4.57 13.40
C CYS A 41 -15.08 -4.32 14.89
N GLU A 42 -14.87 -3.09 15.37
CA GLU A 42 -15.09 -2.67 16.76
C GLU A 42 -16.54 -2.93 17.20
N SER A 43 -17.50 -2.59 16.33
CA SER A 43 -18.93 -2.84 16.58
C SER A 43 -19.22 -4.32 16.75
N VAL A 44 -18.61 -5.18 15.94
CA VAL A 44 -18.78 -6.65 16.02
C VAL A 44 -18.10 -7.22 17.24
N THR A 45 -16.89 -6.76 17.58
CA THR A 45 -16.16 -7.22 18.77
C THR A 45 -16.81 -6.77 20.07
N GLY A 46 -17.52 -5.64 20.05
CA GLY A 46 -18.28 -5.13 21.20
C GLY A 46 -19.58 -5.87 21.48
N LEU A 47 -20.03 -6.75 20.57
CA LEU A 47 -21.20 -7.60 20.81
C LEU A 47 -20.87 -8.67 21.86
N HIS A 48 -21.80 -8.93 22.78
CA HIS A 48 -21.65 -10.04 23.73
C HIS A 48 -21.52 -11.37 22.98
N PRO A 49 -20.47 -12.18 23.25
CA PRO A 49 -20.29 -13.48 22.62
C PRO A 49 -21.44 -14.46 22.95
N PRO A 50 -21.73 -15.43 22.05
CA PRO A 50 -21.14 -15.59 20.71
C PRO A 50 -21.85 -14.73 19.66
N VAL A 51 -21.07 -14.06 18.81
CA VAL A 51 -21.59 -13.35 17.63
C VAL A 51 -22.19 -14.39 16.67
N GLN A 52 -23.43 -14.16 16.22
CA GLN A 52 -24.10 -15.07 15.30
C GLN A 52 -23.39 -15.10 13.93
N PRO A 53 -23.13 -16.29 13.33
CA PRO A 53 -22.46 -16.41 12.03
C PRO A 53 -23.14 -15.62 10.90
N ALA A 54 -24.48 -15.57 10.89
CA ALA A 54 -25.25 -14.81 9.90
C ALA A 54 -24.96 -13.30 9.97
N THR A 55 -24.70 -12.77 11.17
CA THR A 55 -24.32 -11.37 11.37
C THR A 55 -22.94 -11.10 10.80
N LEU A 56 -21.95 -11.97 11.09
CA LEU A 56 -20.59 -11.84 10.55
C LEU A 56 -20.59 -11.88 9.01
N LEU A 57 -21.34 -12.81 8.41
CA LEU A 57 -21.46 -12.93 6.96
C LEU A 57 -22.09 -11.67 6.34
N ARG A 58 -23.16 -11.14 6.95
CA ARG A 58 -23.81 -9.90 6.49
C ARG A 58 -22.84 -8.72 6.53
N GLU A 59 -22.09 -8.60 7.63
CA GLU A 59 -21.10 -7.53 7.79
C GLU A 59 -19.95 -7.64 6.79
N CYS A 60 -19.43 -8.85 6.59
CA CYS A 60 -18.41 -9.12 5.57
C CYS A 60 -18.92 -8.73 4.17
N ASN A 61 -20.09 -9.23 3.76
CA ASN A 61 -20.66 -8.94 2.45
C ASN A 61 -20.92 -7.43 2.25
N ARG A 62 -21.35 -6.74 3.31
CA ARG A 62 -21.55 -5.28 3.27
C ARG A 62 -20.22 -4.54 3.06
N ILE A 63 -19.16 -4.93 3.76
CA ILE A 63 -17.82 -4.33 3.59
C ILE A 63 -17.30 -4.59 2.17
N VAL A 64 -17.28 -5.86 1.76
CA VAL A 64 -16.77 -6.29 0.45
C VAL A 64 -17.54 -5.60 -0.66
N GLY A 65 -18.88 -5.65 -0.62
CA GLY A 65 -19.74 -4.99 -1.60
C GLY A 65 -19.53 -3.47 -1.66
N SER A 66 -19.36 -2.81 -0.51
CA SER A 66 -19.07 -1.37 -0.48
C SER A 66 -17.73 -1.05 -1.15
N MET A 67 -16.69 -1.85 -0.89
CA MET A 67 -15.38 -1.69 -1.54
C MET A 67 -15.47 -1.87 -3.06
N PHE A 68 -16.17 -2.91 -3.53
CA PHE A 68 -16.34 -3.15 -4.96
C PHE A 68 -17.08 -2.02 -5.67
N VAL A 69 -18.16 -1.51 -5.08
CA VAL A 69 -18.95 -0.42 -5.65
C VAL A 69 -18.16 0.90 -5.65
N ILE A 70 -17.52 1.24 -4.53
CA ILE A 70 -16.82 2.53 -4.39
C ILE A 70 -15.56 2.58 -5.27
N PHE A 71 -14.87 1.46 -5.42
CA PHE A 71 -13.65 1.37 -6.21
C PHE A 71 -13.86 0.85 -7.63
N ASP A 72 -15.11 0.63 -8.05
CA ASP A 72 -15.45 0.10 -9.38
C ASP A 72 -14.66 -1.19 -9.71
N GLY A 73 -14.53 -2.07 -8.71
CA GLY A 73 -13.76 -3.30 -8.82
C GLY A 73 -12.23 -3.13 -8.92
N SER A 74 -11.69 -1.93 -8.72
CA SER A 74 -10.24 -1.70 -8.73
C SER A 74 -9.52 -2.44 -7.61
N MET A 75 -8.90 -3.57 -7.97
CA MET A 75 -8.07 -4.35 -7.06
C MET A 75 -6.91 -3.52 -6.49
N GLU A 76 -6.43 -2.50 -7.21
CA GLU A 76 -5.46 -1.54 -6.68
C GLU A 76 -5.93 -0.88 -5.38
N LEU A 77 -7.06 -0.19 -5.47
CA LEU A 77 -7.61 0.58 -4.37
C LEU A 77 -8.12 -0.32 -3.24
N MET A 78 -8.71 -1.47 -3.59
CA MET A 78 -9.14 -2.46 -2.60
C MET A 78 -7.96 -2.98 -1.77
N ALA A 79 -6.86 -3.40 -2.40
CA ALA A 79 -5.71 -3.92 -1.66
C ALA A 79 -5.00 -2.80 -0.87
N LEU A 80 -4.93 -1.58 -1.40
CA LEU A 80 -4.43 -0.43 -0.64
C LEU A 80 -5.26 -0.17 0.62
N THR A 81 -6.58 -0.34 0.55
CA THR A 81 -7.49 -0.24 1.71
C THR A 81 -7.19 -1.32 2.74
N LEU A 82 -7.04 -2.58 2.30
CA LEU A 82 -6.69 -3.69 3.18
C LEU A 82 -5.34 -3.45 3.92
N LEU A 83 -4.34 -2.91 3.22
CA LEU A 83 -3.03 -2.56 3.83
C LEU A 83 -3.10 -1.36 4.79
N ARG A 84 -4.21 -0.63 4.86
CA ARG A 84 -4.42 0.42 5.86
C ARG A 84 -5.04 -0.10 7.15
N LEU A 85 -5.57 -1.32 7.16
CA LEU A 85 -6.20 -1.91 8.33
C LEU A 85 -5.13 -2.29 9.37
N PRO A 86 -5.33 -1.95 10.66
CA PRO A 86 -4.35 -2.26 11.70
C PRO A 86 -4.26 -3.78 11.95
N PRO A 87 -3.11 -4.28 12.46
CA PRO A 87 -2.95 -5.67 12.92
C PRO A 87 -3.69 -5.90 14.24
N ASP A 88 -5.01 -5.73 14.28
CA ASP A 88 -5.78 -6.01 15.47
C ASP A 88 -6.40 -7.40 15.40
N ARG A 89 -5.96 -8.29 16.31
CA ARG A 89 -6.44 -9.67 16.41
C ARG A 89 -7.88 -9.75 16.89
N GLN A 90 -8.37 -8.74 17.61
CA GLN A 90 -9.78 -8.69 18.00
C GLN A 90 -10.67 -8.64 16.76
N HIS A 91 -10.18 -7.99 15.70
CA HIS A 91 -10.91 -7.82 14.45
C HIS A 91 -10.83 -9.05 13.52
N THR A 92 -10.08 -10.10 13.87
CA THR A 92 -9.87 -11.29 13.01
C THR A 92 -11.17 -11.92 12.53
N LEU A 93 -12.20 -12.01 13.38
CA LEU A 93 -13.49 -12.64 13.01
C LEU A 93 -14.15 -12.02 11.77
N LEU A 94 -14.00 -10.70 11.61
CA LEU A 94 -14.56 -9.98 10.46
C LEU A 94 -13.51 -9.72 9.38
N LEU A 95 -12.26 -9.45 9.76
CA LEU A 95 -11.20 -9.15 8.79
C LEU A 95 -10.78 -10.37 8.00
N TYR A 96 -10.67 -11.55 8.61
CA TYR A 96 -10.30 -12.77 7.88
C TYR A 96 -11.19 -13.00 6.64
N PRO A 97 -12.53 -13.07 6.76
CA PRO A 97 -13.37 -13.30 5.60
C PRO A 97 -13.38 -12.11 4.62
N VAL A 98 -13.14 -10.87 5.08
CA VAL A 98 -12.99 -9.72 4.18
C VAL A 98 -11.73 -9.86 3.32
N PHE A 99 -10.58 -10.17 3.92
CA PHE A 99 -9.34 -10.44 3.18
C PHE A 99 -9.52 -11.61 2.22
N GLU A 100 -10.14 -12.70 2.68
CA GLU A 100 -10.42 -13.88 1.86
C GLU A 100 -11.25 -13.52 0.64
N ASN A 101 -12.40 -12.86 0.81
CA ASN A 101 -13.29 -12.51 -0.30
C ASN A 101 -12.62 -11.57 -1.31
N VAL A 102 -11.92 -10.54 -0.83
CA VAL A 102 -11.26 -9.57 -1.73
C VAL A 102 -10.10 -10.22 -2.47
N LEU A 103 -9.26 -11.00 -1.79
CA LEU A 103 -8.04 -11.57 -2.39
C LEU A 103 -8.30 -12.83 -3.23
N THR A 104 -9.40 -13.55 -3.01
CA THR A 104 -9.79 -14.70 -3.83
C THR A 104 -10.52 -14.28 -5.11
N GLN A 105 -11.29 -13.20 -5.05
CA GLN A 105 -11.92 -12.61 -6.25
C GLN A 105 -10.90 -11.91 -7.15
N ALA A 106 -9.70 -11.61 -6.63
CA ALA A 106 -8.59 -11.01 -7.36
C ALA A 106 -8.08 -11.84 -8.56
N GLY A 107 -8.50 -13.11 -8.70
CA GLY A 107 -8.20 -13.98 -9.84
C GLY A 107 -9.07 -13.78 -11.08
N THR A 108 -10.06 -12.87 -11.05
CA THR A 108 -10.95 -12.59 -12.20
C THR A 108 -10.64 -11.28 -12.91
N ALA A 109 -9.79 -10.41 -12.34
CA ALA A 109 -9.40 -9.12 -12.91
C ALA A 109 -8.01 -9.21 -13.58
N PRO A 110 -7.75 -8.46 -14.67
CA PRO A 110 -6.44 -8.42 -15.32
C PRO A 110 -5.33 -8.03 -14.32
N ALA A 111 -4.26 -8.81 -14.33
CA ALA A 111 -3.28 -8.89 -13.25
C ALA A 111 -2.35 -7.68 -13.15
N ASP A 112 -2.62 -6.78 -12.20
CA ASP A 112 -1.66 -5.73 -11.81
C ASP A 112 -0.37 -6.28 -11.16
N TYR A 113 -0.31 -7.60 -10.90
CA TYR A 113 0.81 -8.29 -10.24
C TYR A 113 2.03 -8.49 -11.15
N ASP A 114 1.91 -8.16 -12.43
CA ASP A 114 3.02 -8.20 -13.39
C ASP A 114 3.96 -6.98 -13.27
N THR A 115 3.59 -6.01 -12.44
CA THR A 115 4.43 -4.87 -12.07
C THR A 115 5.06 -5.10 -10.69
N ILE A 116 6.26 -4.57 -10.44
CA ILE A 116 6.89 -4.67 -9.11
C ILE A 116 5.99 -4.06 -8.01
N PRO A 117 5.40 -2.86 -8.16
CA PRO A 117 4.50 -2.31 -7.14
C PRO A 117 3.28 -3.19 -6.88
N GLY A 118 2.65 -3.74 -7.92
CA GLY A 118 1.49 -4.62 -7.77
C GLY A 118 1.84 -5.97 -7.14
N TYR A 119 2.98 -6.56 -7.53
CA TYR A 119 3.52 -7.77 -6.89
C TYR A 119 3.75 -7.57 -5.40
N VAL A 120 4.49 -6.52 -5.03
CA VAL A 120 4.82 -6.21 -3.62
C VAL A 120 3.53 -5.92 -2.83
N ARG A 121 2.60 -5.14 -3.40
CA ARG A 121 1.30 -4.83 -2.77
C ARG A 121 0.56 -6.09 -2.38
N MET A 122 0.41 -7.03 -3.31
CA MET A 122 -0.31 -8.26 -3.04
C MET A 122 0.43 -9.21 -2.12
N LEU A 123 1.76 -9.31 -2.26
CA LEU A 123 2.57 -10.09 -1.32
C LEU A 123 2.36 -9.61 0.12
N LEU A 124 2.35 -8.28 0.33
CA LEU A 124 2.05 -7.69 1.63
C LEU A 124 0.61 -7.94 2.08
N CYS A 125 -0.37 -7.93 1.17
CA CYS A 125 -1.75 -8.30 1.49
C CYS A 125 -1.88 -9.75 1.96
N TYR A 126 -1.24 -10.70 1.27
CA TYR A 126 -1.24 -12.10 1.70
C TYR A 126 -0.52 -12.30 3.02
N LYS A 127 0.62 -11.62 3.24
CA LYS A 127 1.30 -11.61 4.54
C LYS A 127 0.40 -11.05 5.65
N ARG A 128 -0.32 -9.96 5.37
CA ARG A 128 -1.28 -9.35 6.31
C ARG A 128 -2.43 -10.30 6.62
N TRP A 129 -3.05 -10.89 5.61
CA TRP A 129 -4.11 -11.89 5.80
C TRP A 129 -3.61 -13.06 6.65
N LYS A 130 -2.42 -13.58 6.32
CA LYS A 130 -1.79 -14.67 7.08
C LYS A 130 -1.48 -14.31 8.53
N SER A 131 -1.21 -13.04 8.83
CA SER A 131 -0.96 -12.58 10.21
C SER A 131 -2.21 -12.62 11.10
N LEU A 132 -3.40 -12.70 10.50
CA LEU A 132 -4.67 -12.79 11.24
C LEU A 132 -4.94 -14.19 11.80
N VAL A 133 -4.24 -15.23 11.32
CA VAL A 133 -4.46 -16.63 11.70
C VAL A 133 -3.27 -17.24 12.43
N HIS A 134 -3.55 -18.17 13.33
CA HIS A 134 -2.52 -18.94 14.06
C HIS A 134 -2.32 -20.33 13.49
N GLY A 135 -3.40 -20.97 13.02
CA GLY A 135 -3.40 -22.35 12.58
C GLY A 135 -2.53 -22.60 11.36
N ARG A 136 -1.84 -23.74 11.37
CA ARG A 136 -0.87 -24.10 10.34
C ARG A 136 -1.54 -24.37 8.99
N ASP A 137 -2.72 -25.00 9.02
CA ASP A 137 -3.44 -25.42 7.82
C ASP A 137 -4.02 -24.21 7.10
N GLU A 138 -4.59 -23.25 7.83
CA GLU A 138 -5.06 -21.98 7.27
C GLU A 138 -3.91 -21.16 6.68
N LYS A 139 -2.77 -21.10 7.37
CA LYS A 139 -1.55 -20.46 6.83
C LYS A 139 -1.10 -21.12 5.53
N ALA A 140 -1.10 -22.46 5.48
CA ALA A 140 -0.73 -23.21 4.29
C ALA A 140 -1.75 -22.99 3.14
N ALA A 141 -3.04 -22.88 3.45
CA ALA A 141 -4.08 -22.58 2.47
C ALA A 141 -3.91 -21.17 1.86
N ILE A 142 -3.62 -20.16 2.69
CA ILE A 142 -3.31 -18.80 2.23
C ILE A 142 -2.05 -18.80 1.36
N ASP A 143 -0.98 -19.48 1.78
CA ASP A 143 0.26 -19.57 1.00
C ASP A 143 0.02 -20.27 -0.34
N ALA A 144 -0.73 -21.38 -0.36
CA ALA A 144 -1.09 -22.10 -1.59
C ALA A 144 -1.93 -21.23 -2.54
N HIS A 145 -2.85 -20.43 -2.00
CA HIS A 145 -3.64 -19.51 -2.81
C HIS A 145 -2.80 -18.38 -3.40
N ALA A 146 -1.94 -17.75 -2.60
CA ALA A 146 -1.01 -16.72 -3.06
C ALA A 146 -0.05 -17.24 -4.14
N ILE A 147 0.49 -18.46 -3.98
CA ILE A 147 1.40 -19.09 -4.96
C ILE A 147 0.70 -19.38 -6.30
N ARG A 148 -0.62 -19.64 -6.30
CA ARG A 148 -1.37 -19.85 -7.56
C ARG A 148 -1.56 -18.56 -8.36
N LEU A 149 -1.65 -17.42 -7.67
CA LEU A 149 -1.99 -16.14 -8.30
C LEU A 149 -0.78 -15.25 -8.57
N LEU A 150 0.20 -15.24 -7.67
CA LEU A 150 1.39 -14.41 -7.82
C LEU A 150 2.42 -15.06 -8.74
N PRO A 151 3.16 -14.26 -9.53
CA PRO A 151 4.35 -14.73 -10.23
C PRO A 151 5.30 -15.50 -9.30
N GLY A 152 5.92 -16.57 -9.78
CA GLY A 152 6.85 -17.39 -8.97
C GLY A 152 8.10 -16.63 -8.48
N ARG A 153 8.41 -15.51 -9.12
CA ARG A 153 9.50 -14.57 -8.80
C ARG A 153 9.04 -13.13 -8.94
N CYS A 154 9.71 -12.20 -8.28
CA CYS A 154 9.44 -10.78 -8.46
C CYS A 154 9.58 -10.39 -9.95
N PRO A 155 8.67 -9.58 -10.51
CA PRO A 155 8.81 -9.04 -11.85
C PRO A 155 10.12 -8.27 -12.05
N THR A 156 10.55 -8.13 -13.30
CA THR A 156 11.77 -7.38 -13.64
C THR A 156 11.53 -5.88 -13.54
N VAL A 157 12.57 -5.15 -13.13
CA VAL A 157 12.55 -3.68 -13.06
C VAL A 157 12.33 -3.12 -14.46
N ARG A 158 11.31 -2.27 -14.62
CA ARG A 158 11.01 -1.55 -15.88
C ARG A 158 11.26 -0.06 -15.73
N HIS A 159 11.08 0.47 -14.53
CA HIS A 159 11.23 1.90 -14.22
C HIS A 159 12.11 2.12 -12.99
N THR A 160 12.76 3.27 -12.92
CA THR A 160 13.55 3.68 -11.74
C THR A 160 12.70 3.79 -10.48
N SER A 161 11.41 4.12 -10.63
CA SER A 161 10.42 4.12 -9.54
C SER A 161 10.17 2.75 -8.93
N ASP A 162 10.47 1.66 -9.64
CA ASP A 162 10.25 0.31 -9.12
C ASP A 162 11.26 -0.05 -8.02
N LEU A 163 12.44 0.60 -8.03
CA LEU A 163 13.54 0.28 -7.12
C LEU A 163 13.18 0.49 -5.65
N CYS A 164 12.32 1.46 -5.32
CA CYS A 164 11.90 1.67 -3.94
C CYS A 164 10.98 0.55 -3.45
N PHE A 165 10.16 -0.05 -4.33
CA PHE A 165 9.31 -1.19 -4.00
C PHE A 165 10.11 -2.49 -3.93
N LEU A 166 11.04 -2.69 -4.87
CA LEU A 166 11.93 -3.85 -4.87
C LEU A 166 12.75 -3.95 -3.58
N ARG A 167 13.24 -2.81 -3.06
CA ARG A 167 13.99 -2.74 -1.80
C ARG A 167 13.18 -3.14 -0.56
N LEU A 168 11.86 -3.27 -0.66
CA LEU A 168 11.02 -3.78 0.42
C LEU A 168 11.07 -5.30 0.51
N LEU A 169 11.53 -5.99 -0.53
CA LEU A 169 11.65 -7.44 -0.54
C LEU A 169 12.93 -7.86 0.21
N PRO A 170 12.81 -8.77 1.20
CA PRO A 170 13.96 -9.41 1.82
C PRO A 170 14.85 -10.12 0.79
N PRO A 171 16.17 -10.20 1.01
CA PRO A 171 17.07 -10.89 0.12
C PRO A 171 16.72 -12.39 0.05
N VAL A 172 16.68 -12.93 -1.17
CA VAL A 172 16.41 -14.35 -1.43
C VAL A 172 17.71 -15.07 -1.76
N PRO A 173 18.05 -16.18 -1.06
CA PRO A 173 19.25 -16.97 -1.36
C PRO A 173 19.28 -17.45 -2.82
N PRO A 174 20.46 -17.57 -3.46
CA PRO A 174 20.57 -17.98 -4.87
C PRO A 174 19.80 -19.26 -5.22
N GLY A 175 19.88 -20.28 -4.35
CA GLY A 175 19.17 -21.56 -4.54
C GLY A 175 17.65 -21.48 -4.43
N GLN A 176 17.09 -20.38 -3.93
CA GLN A 176 15.65 -20.17 -3.76
C GLN A 176 15.05 -19.21 -4.80
N ARG A 177 15.86 -18.61 -5.69
CA ARG A 177 15.39 -17.62 -6.68
C ARG A 177 14.36 -18.17 -7.66
N GLY A 178 14.40 -19.47 -7.96
CA GLY A 178 13.41 -20.14 -8.82
C GLY A 178 12.02 -20.28 -8.17
N ALA A 179 11.94 -20.15 -6.85
CA ALA A 179 10.73 -20.22 -6.05
C ALA A 179 10.64 -19.04 -5.07
N GLU A 180 11.11 -17.87 -5.49
CA GLU A 180 11.25 -16.68 -4.65
C GLU A 180 9.96 -16.32 -3.92
N THR A 181 8.81 -16.28 -4.62
CA THR A 181 7.53 -15.94 -3.99
C THR A 181 7.13 -16.93 -2.90
N ARG A 182 7.33 -18.24 -3.15
CA ARG A 182 7.09 -19.27 -2.13
C ARG A 182 8.02 -19.07 -0.93
N TYR A 183 9.30 -18.82 -1.18
CA TYR A 183 10.29 -18.57 -0.13
C TYR A 183 9.91 -17.36 0.73
N LEU A 184 9.56 -16.23 0.08
CA LEU A 184 9.15 -15.00 0.74
C LEU A 184 7.86 -15.17 1.55
N LEU A 185 6.88 -15.94 1.05
CA LEU A 185 5.63 -16.21 1.74
C LEU A 185 5.85 -17.08 2.99
N VAL A 186 6.48 -18.23 2.84
CA VAL A 186 6.62 -19.25 3.89
C VAL A 186 7.51 -18.75 5.04
N ASN A 187 8.59 -18.04 4.72
CA ASN A 187 9.52 -17.56 5.74
C ASN A 187 9.08 -16.21 6.30
N ASP A 188 9.19 -16.03 7.61
CA ASP A 188 8.85 -14.78 8.28
C ASP A 188 10.01 -13.78 8.23
N LEU A 189 10.31 -13.29 7.02
CA LEU A 189 11.46 -12.41 6.74
C LEU A 189 11.09 -10.93 6.73
N PHE A 190 9.80 -10.61 6.73
CA PHE A 190 9.31 -9.24 6.61
C PHE A 190 9.09 -8.64 8.00
N ASN A 191 9.62 -7.45 8.24
CA ASN A 191 9.01 -6.56 9.22
C ASN A 191 7.74 -5.98 8.60
N LEU A 192 6.63 -6.70 8.74
CA LEU A 192 5.40 -6.47 7.97
C LEU A 192 4.86 -5.04 8.11
N GLU A 193 4.82 -4.50 9.33
CA GLU A 193 4.35 -3.13 9.56
C GLU A 193 5.26 -2.10 8.91
N HIS A 194 6.58 -2.28 9.02
CA HIS A 194 7.55 -1.41 8.40
C HIS A 194 7.44 -1.45 6.86
N CYS A 195 7.37 -2.64 6.28
CA CYS A 195 7.24 -2.82 4.84
C CYS A 195 5.95 -2.21 4.31
N ILE A 196 4.82 -2.35 5.03
CA ILE A 196 3.54 -1.74 4.65
C ILE A 196 3.60 -0.21 4.76
N ALA A 197 4.20 0.33 5.82
CA ALA A 197 4.36 1.77 5.97
C ALA A 197 5.22 2.37 4.84
N GLN A 198 6.36 1.74 4.52
CA GLN A 198 7.23 2.16 3.42
C GLN A 198 6.56 2.00 2.06
N PHE A 199 5.86 0.89 1.81
CA PHE A 199 5.08 0.69 0.59
C PHE A 199 4.08 1.83 0.39
N ARG A 200 3.28 2.16 1.41
CA ARG A 200 2.31 3.26 1.37
C ARG A 200 2.98 4.60 1.13
N HIS A 201 4.13 4.85 1.75
CA HIS A 201 4.90 6.07 1.54
C HIS A 201 5.38 6.19 0.08
N HIS A 202 5.98 5.12 -0.45
CA HIS A 202 6.46 5.08 -1.83
C HIS A 202 5.32 5.19 -2.84
N HIS A 203 4.23 4.44 -2.65
CA HIS A 203 3.03 4.52 -3.49
C HIS A 203 2.49 5.95 -3.53
N ARG A 204 2.37 6.62 -2.38
CA ARG A 204 1.99 8.03 -2.33
C ARG A 204 2.96 8.95 -3.07
N ARG A 205 4.26 8.67 -3.14
CA ARG A 205 5.23 9.54 -3.85
C ARG A 205 5.26 9.27 -5.35
N THR A 206 5.34 8.01 -5.75
CA THR A 206 5.46 7.63 -7.17
C THR A 206 4.21 8.00 -7.94
N SER A 207 3.04 7.92 -7.31
CA SER A 207 1.80 8.37 -7.96
C SER A 207 1.53 9.89 -7.81
N VAL A 208 2.33 10.65 -7.04
CA VAL A 208 2.39 12.14 -7.11
C VAL A 208 3.34 12.61 -8.24
N GLY A 209 4.40 11.85 -8.53
CA GLY A 209 5.51 12.28 -9.39
C GLY A 209 5.48 11.82 -10.85
N GLY A 210 4.56 10.92 -11.24
CA GLY A 210 4.49 10.40 -12.60
C GLY A 210 3.83 11.40 -13.57
N HIS A 211 4.60 12.38 -14.06
CA HIS A 211 4.49 13.08 -15.37
C HIS A 211 5.44 14.30 -15.48
N THR A 212 6.41 14.47 -14.58
CA THR A 212 7.51 15.45 -14.75
C THR A 212 8.86 14.74 -14.70
N GLY A 213 9.01 13.71 -15.53
CA GLY A 213 10.29 13.11 -15.86
C GLY A 213 10.81 13.64 -17.20
N SER A 214 10.85 14.98 -17.38
CA SER A 214 11.66 15.67 -18.39
C SER A 214 11.43 17.18 -18.29
N ARG A 215 12.11 17.84 -17.34
CA ARG A 215 12.56 19.23 -17.49
C ARG A 215 13.51 19.62 -16.36
N ASP A 216 14.76 19.87 -16.76
CA ASP A 216 15.76 20.74 -16.16
C ASP A 216 16.38 20.34 -14.82
N GLU A 217 17.12 19.23 -14.82
CA GLU A 217 18.26 19.03 -13.93
C GLU A 217 19.50 19.79 -14.47
N SER A 218 19.37 21.10 -14.71
CA SER A 218 20.46 21.94 -15.27
C SER A 218 20.50 23.39 -14.77
N THR A 219 19.83 23.74 -13.66
CA THR A 219 19.94 25.09 -13.07
C THR A 219 20.05 25.14 -11.54
N ALA A 220 20.48 24.04 -10.89
CA ALA A 220 20.82 24.04 -9.46
C ALA A 220 22.34 23.92 -9.22
N LYS A 221 23.13 24.78 -9.88
CA LYS A 221 24.53 25.05 -9.52
C LYS A 221 24.82 26.54 -9.64
N GLN A 222 24.29 27.35 -8.72
CA GLN A 222 24.88 28.64 -8.32
C GLN A 222 24.03 29.30 -7.22
N GLN A 223 24.22 28.86 -5.98
CA GLN A 223 24.10 29.77 -4.83
C GLN A 223 24.77 29.12 -3.61
N ARG A 224 26.09 28.94 -3.71
CA ARG A 224 26.97 28.96 -2.55
C ARG A 224 27.76 30.27 -2.62
N ASP A 225 27.90 30.87 -1.44
CA ASP A 225 28.75 32.00 -1.09
C ASP A 225 28.21 33.41 -1.41
N ASN A 226 27.56 34.03 -0.41
CA ASN A 226 28.06 35.30 0.13
C ASN A 226 27.35 35.75 1.43
N GLY A 227 28.15 36.09 2.44
CA GLY A 227 27.81 36.94 3.60
C GLY A 227 27.21 36.20 4.80
N SER A 228 27.98 35.72 5.77
CA SER A 228 28.66 36.53 6.82
C SER A 228 27.78 37.64 7.40
N ASN A 229 27.13 37.39 8.53
CA ASN A 229 27.43 38.05 9.81
C ASN A 229 26.35 37.85 10.89
N ARG A 230 26.86 37.73 12.14
CA ARG A 230 26.24 38.06 13.44
C ARG A 230 25.21 37.08 14.00
N GLN A 231 25.66 36.23 14.93
CA GLN A 231 25.62 36.50 16.39
C GLN A 231 24.20 36.55 16.95
N ARG A 232 23.81 35.50 17.68
CA ARG A 232 23.75 35.52 19.15
C ARG A 232 23.48 34.12 19.68
N HIS A 233 24.42 33.63 20.48
CA HIS A 233 24.20 32.64 21.51
C HIS A 233 23.07 33.08 22.44
N LEU A 234 22.21 32.13 22.81
CA LEU A 234 21.73 31.98 24.18
C LEU A 234 21.61 30.47 24.45
N VAL A 235 22.73 29.90 24.89
CA VAL A 235 22.77 28.68 25.67
C VAL A 235 23.29 29.09 27.04
N SER A 236 22.86 28.34 28.06
CA SER A 236 23.34 28.27 29.45
C SER A 236 22.34 28.89 30.43
N VAL A 237 22.02 28.30 31.59
CA VAL A 237 22.79 27.37 32.44
C VAL A 237 21.84 26.46 33.24
N LEU A 238 22.28 25.21 33.40
CA LEU A 238 22.13 24.22 34.49
C LEU A 238 21.23 24.46 35.72
N ALA A 239 20.50 23.39 36.05
CA ALA A 239 20.54 22.58 37.29
C ALA A 239 20.64 23.24 38.68
N CYS A 240 19.68 22.94 39.56
CA CYS A 240 19.84 22.18 40.83
C CYS A 240 18.49 22.14 41.58
N VAL A 241 17.95 20.95 41.87
CA VAL A 241 17.97 20.24 43.17
C VAL A 241 16.91 20.75 44.16
N ARG A 242 15.95 19.83 44.42
CA ARG A 242 15.04 19.66 45.58
C ARG A 242 14.15 20.82 46.00
#